data_AF-A0A0V0XD70-F1
#
_entry.id   AF-A0A0V0XD70-F1
#
_cell.length_a   1.000
_cell.length_b   1.000
_cell.length_c   1.000
_cell.angle_alpha   90.00
_cell.angle_beta   90.00
_cell.angle_gamma   90.00
#
_symmetry.space_group_name_H-M   'P 1'
#
loop_
_entity.id
_entity.type
_entity.pdbx_description
1 polymer ?
#
loop_
_entity_poly.entity_id
_entity_poly.type
_entity_poly.pdbx_seq_one_letter_code
_entity_poly.pdbx_strand_id
1 'polypeptide(L)'
;MCIRDSLRTLHSTAFICATGIANCGQQPGDRLFLEPELVELMAKSADPSVLQYLWQRWHETVGSTVGPSLRRHTAISNAIARRNHFQDLGAVWRSLYRDANLQRTVESLWNQILPLYEQMHTYVRRVLYTRYPGSFNTSAVPVHLFGDMFASNWLPLYANSMPYPKISTASVWSDERLSNNCTVEYLLKIAEKFFLKIGLLPMTAQFWNSSIVRDKRDGHHNTMECQAESVDFFNRIDYAFKSCCGTYLARDFLTTFQHVGQVECAMICADQRLKFREDDKSGLREAIINMVVLTATAPLQLREMGLIREAPFERGSSLEAKEGLNFLYFTALQKLASLPFAYAADLY
;
A
#
# COMPACT_ATOMS: atom_id res chain seq x y z
N MET A 1 -2.00 -25.31 15.89
CA MET A 1 -2.15 -24.03 15.15
C MET A 1 -0.94 -23.84 14.25
N CYS A 2 -1.13 -23.53 12.96
CA CYS A 2 -0.02 -23.33 12.03
C CYS A 2 0.82 -22.11 12.48
N ILE A 3 2.16 -22.21 12.45
CA ILE A 3 3.04 -21.10 12.88
C ILE A 3 2.79 -19.84 12.05
N ARG A 4 2.45 -20.00 10.76
CA ARG A 4 2.07 -18.91 9.88
C ARG A 4 0.83 -18.16 10.36
N ASP A 5 -0.22 -18.89 10.74
CA ASP A 5 -1.45 -18.28 11.25
C ASP A 5 -1.20 -17.60 12.60
N SER A 6 -0.34 -18.18 13.43
CA SER A 6 0.10 -17.55 14.67
C SER A 6 0.88 -16.25 14.41
N LEU A 7 1.76 -16.20 13.40
CA LEU A 7 2.48 -14.97 13.03
C LEU A 7 1.52 -13.87 12.56
N ARG A 8 0.58 -14.20 11.67
CA ARG A 8 -0.46 -13.28 11.21
C ARG A 8 -1.30 -12.75 12.38
N THR A 9 -1.71 -13.64 13.28
CA THR A 9 -2.47 -13.26 14.48
C THR A 9 -1.67 -12.35 15.40
N LEU A 10 -0.41 -12.70 15.69
CA LEU A 10 0.45 -11.89 16.57
C LEU A 10 0.69 -10.49 15.99
N HIS A 11 0.90 -10.39 14.68
CA HIS A 11 1.09 -9.10 14.02
C HIS A 11 -0.20 -8.27 14.00
N SER A 12 -1.32 -8.85 13.56
CA SER A 12 -2.61 -8.14 13.42
C SER A 12 -3.22 -7.72 14.76
N THR A 13 -2.89 -8.41 15.84
CA THR A 13 -3.39 -8.08 17.20
C THR A 13 -2.38 -7.29 18.04
N ALA A 14 -1.18 -7.00 17.51
CA ALA A 14 -0.22 -6.16 18.20
C ALA A 14 -0.74 -4.72 18.30
N PHE A 15 -0.53 -4.10 19.46
CA PHE A 15 -0.90 -2.71 19.70
C PHE A 15 0.15 -2.01 20.56
N ILE A 16 0.19 -0.69 20.46
CA ILE A 16 0.95 0.17 21.38
C ILE A 16 -0.01 1.06 22.18
N CYS A 17 0.48 1.61 23.29
CA CYS A 17 -0.29 2.62 24.03
C CYS A 17 -0.23 3.97 23.31
N ALA A 18 -1.33 4.74 23.38
CA ALA A 18 -1.34 6.12 22.94
C ALA A 18 -0.30 6.97 23.71
N THR A 19 0.17 8.04 23.08
CA THR A 19 1.19 8.94 23.65
C THR A 19 0.73 9.49 25.01
N GLY A 20 1.63 9.43 26.00
CA GLY A 20 1.35 9.89 27.37
C GLY A 20 0.59 8.89 28.25
N ILE A 21 0.21 7.71 27.74
CA ILE A 21 -0.47 6.65 28.50
C ILE A 21 0.51 5.50 28.76
N ALA A 22 0.89 5.29 30.03
CA ALA A 22 1.82 4.23 30.40
C ALA A 22 1.17 2.84 30.43
N ASN A 23 -0.13 2.76 30.78
CA ASN A 23 -0.90 1.51 30.88
C ASN A 23 -2.17 1.62 30.04
N CYS A 24 -2.14 1.11 28.81
CA CYS A 24 -3.27 1.17 27.89
C CYS A 24 -4.24 -0.02 28.03
N GLY A 25 -5.54 0.26 28.02
CA GLY A 25 -6.60 -0.75 28.07
C GLY A 25 -7.71 -0.47 29.07
N GLN A 26 -7.78 0.76 29.60
CA GLN A 26 -8.85 1.19 30.49
C GLN A 26 -9.95 1.93 29.72
N GLN A 27 -9.62 2.59 28.61
CA GLN A 27 -10.55 3.32 27.76
C GLN A 27 -10.43 2.96 26.27
N PRO A 28 -11.53 3.08 25.49
CA PRO A 28 -11.47 3.03 24.03
C PRO A 28 -10.52 4.12 23.49
N GLY A 29 -9.56 3.75 22.66
CA GLY A 29 -8.54 4.66 22.11
C GLY A 29 -7.18 4.61 22.81
N ASP A 30 -7.07 3.92 23.95
CA ASP A 30 -5.78 3.71 24.62
C ASP A 30 -4.83 2.82 23.81
N ARG A 31 -5.40 1.87 23.05
CA ARG A 31 -4.66 0.89 22.23
C ARG A 31 -4.69 1.33 20.78
N LEU A 32 -3.51 1.46 20.19
CA LEU A 32 -3.32 1.80 18.79
C LEU A 32 -2.81 0.57 18.04
N PHE A 33 -3.61 0.03 17.13
CA PHE A 33 -3.20 -1.05 16.23
C PHE A 33 -2.51 -0.47 14.99
N LEU A 34 -1.78 -1.30 14.24
CA LEU A 34 -1.16 -0.85 12.99
C LEU A 34 -2.18 -0.19 12.07
N GLU A 35 -3.29 -0.89 11.83
CA GLU A 35 -4.41 -0.39 11.04
C GLU A 35 -5.70 -0.36 11.88
N PRO A 36 -6.47 0.73 11.81
CA PRO A 36 -6.18 1.96 11.07
C PRO A 36 -5.29 2.96 11.85
N GLU A 37 -5.19 2.86 13.19
CA GLU A 37 -4.78 3.99 14.02
C GLU A 37 -3.36 4.48 13.75
N LEU A 38 -2.36 3.59 13.77
CA LEU A 38 -0.98 4.00 13.60
C LEU A 38 -0.70 4.51 12.18
N VAL A 39 -1.23 3.86 11.15
CA VAL A 39 -1.07 4.34 9.77
C VAL A 39 -1.69 5.73 9.60
N GLU A 40 -2.85 6.00 10.20
CA GLU A 40 -3.46 7.33 10.16
C GLU A 40 -2.66 8.39 10.93
N LEU A 41 -2.18 8.05 12.13
CA LEU A 41 -1.39 8.95 12.95
C LEU A 41 -0.04 9.27 12.30
N MET A 42 0.63 8.27 11.71
CA MET A 42 1.86 8.46 10.95
C MET A 42 1.62 9.40 9.75
N ALA A 43 0.53 9.21 9.00
CA ALA A 43 0.24 10.01 7.82
C ALA A 43 -0.13 11.47 8.14
N LYS A 44 -0.80 11.73 9.26
CA LYS A 44 -1.34 13.06 9.61
C LYS A 44 -0.47 13.89 10.54
N SER A 45 0.29 13.26 11.43
CA SER A 45 1.07 13.98 12.43
C SER A 45 2.14 14.87 11.77
N ALA A 46 2.29 16.07 12.31
CA ALA A 46 3.35 17.01 11.95
C ALA A 46 4.36 17.19 13.10
N ASP A 47 4.27 16.39 14.17
CA ASP A 47 5.19 16.42 15.30
C ASP A 47 6.24 15.30 15.16
N PRO A 48 7.52 15.63 14.92
CA PRO A 48 8.61 14.65 14.83
C PRO A 48 8.72 13.75 16.06
N SER A 49 8.47 14.28 17.27
CA SER A 49 8.60 13.52 18.51
C SER A 49 7.50 12.46 18.64
N VAL A 50 6.28 12.80 18.23
CA VAL A 50 5.15 11.85 18.16
C VAL A 50 5.44 10.78 17.11
N LEU A 51 5.87 11.17 15.91
CA LEU A 51 6.20 10.22 14.83
C LEU A 51 7.30 9.24 15.26
N GLN A 52 8.36 9.75 15.91
CA GLN A 52 9.43 8.93 16.44
C GLN A 52 8.93 7.95 17.49
N TYR A 53 8.11 8.41 18.44
CA TYR A 53 7.52 7.55 19.47
C TYR A 53 6.70 6.42 18.84
N LEU A 54 5.78 6.73 17.93
CA LEU A 54 4.91 5.73 17.30
C LEU A 54 5.73 4.68 16.56
N TRP A 55 6.70 5.12 15.76
CA TRP A 55 7.58 4.24 15.00
C TRP A 55 8.40 3.31 15.92
N GLN A 56 9.06 3.87 16.93
CA GLN A 56 9.92 3.11 17.82
C GLN A 56 9.13 2.08 18.63
N ARG A 57 8.01 2.50 19.24
CA ARG A 57 7.20 1.62 20.08
C ARG A 57 6.56 0.49 19.27
N TRP A 58 6.15 0.76 18.03
CA TRP A 58 5.64 -0.27 17.13
C TRP A 58 6.70 -1.34 16.86
N HIS A 59 7.90 -0.93 16.45
CA HIS A 59 8.99 -1.86 16.11
C HIS A 59 9.50 -2.65 17.34
N GLU A 60 9.58 -2.02 18.52
CA GLU A 60 9.89 -2.72 19.78
C GLU A 60 8.85 -3.78 20.13
N THR A 61 7.57 -3.44 19.97
CA THR A 61 6.44 -4.34 20.28
C THR A 61 6.41 -5.52 19.32
N VAL A 62 6.48 -5.27 18.00
CA VAL A 62 6.52 -6.34 16.99
C VAL A 62 7.77 -7.19 17.14
N GLY A 63 8.94 -6.58 17.36
CA GLY A 63 10.20 -7.30 17.52
C GLY A 63 10.18 -8.28 18.70
N SER A 64 9.58 -7.89 19.82
CA SER A 64 9.46 -8.74 21.00
C SER A 64 8.36 -9.82 20.88
N THR A 65 7.21 -9.47 20.31
CA THR A 65 6.04 -10.38 20.21
C THR A 65 6.12 -11.35 19.03
N VAL A 66 6.52 -10.88 17.84
CA VAL A 66 6.55 -11.64 16.59
C VAL A 66 7.91 -12.29 16.36
N GLY A 67 9.00 -11.64 16.79
CA GLY A 67 10.38 -12.05 16.51
C GLY A 67 10.72 -13.51 16.86
N PRO A 68 10.35 -14.05 18.04
CA PRO A 68 10.59 -15.46 18.37
C PRO A 68 9.88 -16.44 17.42
N SER A 69 8.60 -16.19 17.11
CA SER A 69 7.81 -17.00 16.18
C SER A 69 8.36 -16.92 14.76
N LEU A 70 8.88 -15.75 14.35
CA LEU A 70 9.46 -15.54 13.04
C LEU A 70 10.74 -16.35 12.86
N ARG A 71 11.64 -16.31 13.85
CA ARG A 71 12.87 -17.14 13.84
C ARG A 71 12.55 -18.63 13.71
N ARG A 72 11.53 -19.10 14.43
CA ARG A 72 11.08 -20.50 14.35
C ARG A 72 10.49 -20.82 12.97
N HIS A 73 9.69 -19.93 12.41
CA HIS A 73 9.13 -20.07 11.06
C HIS A 73 10.24 -20.17 9.99
N THR A 74 11.25 -19.30 10.05
CA THR A 74 12.39 -19.30 9.13
C THR A 74 13.18 -20.61 9.22
N ALA A 75 13.47 -21.09 10.44
CA ALA A 75 14.18 -22.35 10.64
C ALA A 75 13.43 -23.55 10.04
N ILE A 76 12.12 -23.64 10.25
CA ILE A 76 11.28 -24.70 9.71
C ILE A 76 11.18 -24.61 8.18
N SER A 77 10.96 -23.41 7.65
CA SER A 77 10.83 -23.19 6.21
C SER A 77 12.11 -23.55 5.47
N ASN A 78 13.28 -23.21 6.03
CA ASN A 78 14.58 -23.62 5.47
C ASN A 78 14.79 -25.15 5.56
N ALA A 79 14.33 -25.81 6.63
CA ALA A 79 14.39 -27.26 6.71
C ALA A 79 13.51 -27.93 5.63
N ILE A 80 12.33 -27.37 5.34
CA ILE A 80 11.45 -27.83 4.25
C ILE A 80 12.11 -27.59 2.89
N ALA A 81 12.69 -26.41 2.65
CA ALA A 81 13.38 -26.09 1.40
C ALA A 81 14.50 -27.09 1.09
N ARG A 82 15.33 -27.43 2.09
CA ARG A 82 16.41 -28.42 1.95
C ARG A 82 15.90 -29.83 1.64
N ARG A 83 14.75 -30.23 2.20
CA ARG A 83 14.09 -31.50 1.84
C ARG A 83 13.58 -31.52 0.40
N ASN A 84 13.35 -30.36 -0.20
CA ASN A 84 12.97 -30.21 -1.61
C ASN A 84 14.17 -29.84 -2.51
N HIS A 85 15.40 -30.11 -2.07
CA HIS A 85 16.63 -29.88 -2.82
C HIS A 85 16.95 -28.41 -3.14
N PHE A 86 16.40 -27.47 -2.36
CA PHE A 86 16.80 -26.06 -2.38
C PHE A 86 17.76 -25.72 -1.22
N GLN A 87 18.61 -24.71 -1.40
CA GLN A 87 19.55 -24.26 -0.36
C GLN A 87 18.83 -23.69 0.87
N ASP A 88 17.83 -22.85 0.62
CA ASP A 88 17.02 -22.13 1.60
C ASP A 88 15.68 -21.70 0.97
N LEU A 89 14.80 -21.11 1.79
CA LEU A 89 13.51 -20.60 1.33
C LEU A 89 13.64 -19.51 0.26
N GLY A 90 14.68 -18.66 0.33
CA GLY A 90 14.92 -17.63 -0.67
C GLY A 90 15.22 -18.22 -2.04
N ALA A 91 15.95 -19.34 -2.10
CA ALA A 91 16.19 -20.07 -3.35
C ALA A 91 14.89 -20.63 -3.94
N VAL A 92 13.94 -21.07 -3.08
CA VAL A 92 12.60 -21.49 -3.53
C VAL A 92 11.88 -20.31 -4.18
N TRP A 93 11.83 -19.15 -3.53
CA TRP A 93 11.15 -17.96 -4.08
C TRP A 93 11.78 -17.49 -5.39
N ARG A 94 13.10 -17.39 -5.47
CA ARG A 94 13.80 -17.03 -6.71
C ARG A 94 13.56 -18.01 -7.85
N SER A 95 13.37 -19.30 -7.54
CA SER A 95 13.10 -20.32 -8.57
C SER A 95 11.77 -20.10 -9.32
N LEU A 96 10.82 -19.39 -8.73
CA LEU A 96 9.52 -19.09 -9.33
C LEU A 96 9.65 -18.23 -10.59
N TYR A 97 10.67 -17.37 -10.64
CA TYR A 97 10.99 -16.52 -11.79
C TYR A 97 11.64 -17.27 -12.95
N ARG A 98 12.16 -18.48 -12.70
CA ARG A 98 12.85 -19.31 -13.71
C ARG A 98 14.00 -18.59 -14.43
N ASP A 99 14.65 -17.67 -13.73
CA ASP A 99 15.82 -16.93 -14.21
C ASP A 99 17.01 -17.17 -13.27
N ALA A 100 18.06 -17.81 -13.79
CA ALA A 100 19.29 -18.07 -13.04
C ALA A 100 20.09 -16.80 -12.72
N ASN A 101 19.86 -15.70 -13.45
CA ASN A 101 20.52 -14.42 -13.27
C ASN A 101 19.66 -13.40 -12.52
N LEU A 102 18.50 -13.79 -11.98
CA LEU A 102 17.51 -12.89 -11.37
C LEU A 102 18.13 -11.82 -10.46
N GLN A 103 19.01 -12.21 -9.54
CA GLN A 103 19.65 -11.27 -8.60
C GLN A 103 20.46 -10.19 -9.33
N ARG A 104 21.27 -10.59 -10.32
CA ARG A 104 22.06 -9.64 -11.12
C ARG A 104 21.18 -8.75 -11.97
N THR A 105 20.09 -9.31 -12.53
CA THR A 105 19.11 -8.56 -13.31
C THR A 105 18.44 -7.49 -12.45
N VAL A 106 17.97 -7.84 -11.25
CA VAL A 106 17.34 -6.89 -10.31
C VAL A 106 18.34 -5.83 -9.84
N GLU A 107 19.56 -6.21 -9.49
CA GLU A 107 20.62 -5.26 -9.11
C GLU A 107 20.95 -4.28 -10.24
N SER A 108 21.05 -4.78 -11.49
CA SER A 108 21.27 -3.94 -12.67
C SER A 108 20.12 -2.96 -12.91
N LEU A 109 18.87 -3.41 -12.76
CA LEU A 109 17.69 -2.54 -12.87
C LEU A 109 17.68 -1.48 -11.77
N TRP A 110 18.02 -1.86 -10.53
CA TRP A 110 18.13 -0.91 -9.43
C TRP A 110 19.17 0.18 -9.73
N ASN A 111 20.36 -0.20 -10.21
CA ASN A 111 21.42 0.75 -10.56
C ASN A 111 21.02 1.71 -11.69
N GLN A 112 20.15 1.30 -12.62
CA GLN A 112 19.61 2.19 -13.65
C GLN A 112 18.61 3.21 -13.09
N ILE A 113 17.86 2.83 -12.05
CA ILE A 113 16.82 3.66 -11.43
C ILE A 113 17.41 4.56 -10.33
N LEU A 114 18.51 4.15 -9.72
CA LEU A 114 19.15 4.83 -8.59
C LEU A 114 19.35 6.34 -8.82
N PRO A 115 19.85 6.83 -9.96
CA PRO A 115 20.01 8.28 -10.17
C PRO A 115 18.70 9.06 -10.07
N LEU A 116 17.59 8.50 -10.56
CA LEU A 116 16.27 9.12 -10.47
C LEU A 116 15.74 9.10 -9.03
N TYR A 117 15.93 7.98 -8.32
CA TYR A 117 15.59 7.88 -6.91
C TYR A 117 16.36 8.90 -6.06
N GLU A 118 17.65 9.09 -6.30
CA GLU A 118 18.48 10.06 -5.56
C GLU A 118 18.02 11.52 -5.77
N GLN A 119 17.61 11.89 -6.99
CA GLN A 119 17.03 13.21 -7.25
C GLN A 119 15.72 13.41 -6.49
N MET A 120 14.84 12.40 -6.53
CA MET A 120 13.57 12.41 -5.81
C MET A 120 13.79 12.48 -4.29
N HIS A 121 14.68 11.64 -3.75
CA HIS A 121 15.03 11.62 -2.34
C HIS A 121 15.63 12.97 -1.91
N THR A 122 16.48 13.59 -2.73
CA THR A 122 17.06 14.92 -2.45
C THR A 122 15.97 16.00 -2.37
N TYR A 123 15.01 15.98 -3.30
CA TYR A 123 13.86 16.90 -3.27
C TYR A 123 13.01 16.70 -2.02
N VAL A 124 12.61 15.46 -1.72
CA VAL A 124 11.80 15.14 -0.54
C VAL A 124 12.54 15.48 0.76
N ARG A 125 13.83 15.18 0.85
CA ARG A 125 14.69 15.55 1.98
C ARG A 125 14.68 17.06 2.21
N ARG A 126 14.76 17.87 1.15
CA ARG A 126 14.68 19.34 1.26
C ARG A 126 13.33 19.78 1.82
N VAL A 127 12.23 19.21 1.35
CA VAL A 127 10.89 19.49 1.87
C VAL A 127 10.78 19.14 3.36
N LEU A 128 11.25 17.95 3.74
CA LEU A 128 11.23 17.50 5.14
C LEU A 128 12.14 18.34 6.04
N TYR A 129 13.27 18.80 5.54
CA TYR A 129 14.17 19.70 6.27
C TYR A 129 13.50 21.05 6.56
N THR A 130 12.72 21.57 5.61
CA THR A 130 11.92 22.79 5.82
C THR A 130 10.75 22.56 6.77
N ARG A 131 10.09 21.40 6.68
CA ARG A 131 8.93 21.05 7.52
C ARG A 131 9.32 20.76 8.97
N TYR A 132 10.48 20.14 9.19
CA TYR A 132 10.95 19.66 10.49
C TYR A 132 12.33 20.26 10.83
N PRO A 133 12.43 21.60 11.00
CA PRO A 133 13.71 22.26 11.24
C PRO A 133 14.37 21.71 12.51
N GLY A 134 15.66 21.39 12.41
CA GLY A 134 16.45 20.88 13.53
C GLY A 134 16.22 19.40 13.89
N SER A 135 15.30 18.70 13.21
CA SER A 135 15.00 17.29 13.51
C SER A 135 16.04 16.31 12.95
N PHE A 136 16.81 16.70 11.93
CA PHE A 136 17.91 15.92 11.38
C PHE A 136 18.92 16.83 10.65
N ASN A 137 20.18 16.41 10.59
CA ASN A 137 21.27 17.16 9.94
C ASN A 137 22.12 16.30 8.98
N THR A 138 21.80 15.02 8.81
CA THR A 138 22.54 14.08 7.95
C THR A 138 21.95 14.00 6.54
N SER A 139 22.63 13.28 5.65
CA SER A 139 22.13 12.96 4.30
C SER A 139 20.95 11.98 4.34
N ALA A 140 20.91 11.08 5.32
CA ALA A 140 19.80 10.17 5.55
C ALA A 140 18.63 10.89 6.24
N VAL A 141 17.41 10.58 5.80
CA VAL A 141 16.19 11.09 6.42
C VAL A 141 15.69 10.08 7.46
N PRO A 142 15.36 10.51 8.70
CA PRO A 142 14.72 9.61 9.67
C PRO A 142 13.42 9.02 9.12
N VAL A 143 13.32 7.69 9.12
CA VAL A 143 12.23 6.91 8.49
C VAL A 143 10.83 7.33 8.93
N HIS A 144 10.67 7.70 10.20
CA HIS A 144 9.38 8.10 10.78
C HIS A 144 8.84 9.44 10.21
N LEU A 145 9.66 10.22 9.51
CA LEU A 145 9.25 11.51 8.94
C LEU A 145 8.57 11.39 7.57
N PHE A 146 8.55 10.21 6.95
CA PHE A 146 7.91 9.98 5.65
C PHE A 146 6.37 9.85 5.72
N GLY A 147 5.81 9.80 6.92
CA GLY A 147 4.37 9.65 7.13
C GLY A 147 3.83 8.23 6.92
N ASP A 148 4.73 7.25 6.78
CA ASP A 148 4.42 5.83 6.68
C ASP A 148 5.23 5.05 7.73
N MET A 149 4.68 3.97 8.27
CA MET A 149 5.32 3.18 9.33
C MET A 149 6.66 2.59 8.87
N PHE A 150 6.79 2.28 7.57
CA PHE A 150 7.96 1.61 7.00
C PHE A 150 8.70 2.49 5.98
N ALA A 151 8.22 3.71 5.72
CA ALA A 151 8.62 4.56 4.60
C ALA A 151 8.60 3.86 3.23
N SER A 152 7.72 2.87 3.08
CA SER A 152 7.49 2.12 1.84
C SER A 152 6.63 2.90 0.83
N ASN A 153 5.83 3.84 1.33
CA ASN A 153 4.94 4.70 0.56
C ASN A 153 5.07 6.14 1.05
N TRP A 154 5.44 7.06 0.18
CA TRP A 154 5.64 8.48 0.56
C TRP A 154 4.46 9.37 0.17
N LEU A 155 3.34 8.78 -0.29
CA LEU A 155 2.12 9.51 -0.63
C LEU A 155 1.61 10.46 0.48
N PRO A 156 1.72 10.16 1.79
CA PRO A 156 1.35 11.11 2.84
C PRO A 156 2.06 12.47 2.77
N LEU A 157 3.22 12.55 2.11
CA LEU A 157 3.94 13.81 1.91
C LEU A 157 3.34 14.68 0.81
N TYR A 158 2.59 14.09 -0.13
CA TYR A 158 2.17 14.73 -1.38
C TYR A 158 1.53 16.11 -1.17
N ALA A 159 0.61 16.23 -0.20
CA ALA A 159 -0.10 17.47 0.11
C ALA A 159 0.84 18.66 0.38
N ASN A 160 1.99 18.39 1.03
CA ASN A 160 2.93 19.42 1.49
C ASN A 160 4.22 19.48 0.65
N SER A 161 4.36 18.60 -0.34
CA SER A 161 5.56 18.48 -1.17
C SER A 161 5.29 18.62 -2.67
N MET A 162 4.05 18.91 -3.07
CA MET A 162 3.68 19.06 -4.48
C MET A 162 4.42 20.25 -5.15
N PRO A 163 4.98 20.06 -6.35
CA PRO A 163 5.65 21.13 -7.09
C PRO A 163 4.75 22.34 -7.40
N TYR A 164 3.48 22.10 -7.75
CA TYR A 164 2.53 23.16 -8.13
C TYR A 164 1.24 23.09 -7.30
N PRO A 165 1.20 23.68 -6.09
CA PRO A 165 0.07 23.54 -5.17
C PRO A 165 -1.20 24.31 -5.57
N LYS A 166 -1.09 25.27 -6.49
CA LYS A 166 -2.22 26.11 -6.92
C LYS A 166 -3.06 25.49 -8.05
N ILE A 167 -2.76 24.25 -8.46
CA ILE A 167 -3.44 23.57 -9.56
C ILE A 167 -4.52 22.63 -9.00
N SER A 168 -5.71 22.64 -9.59
CA SER A 168 -6.90 21.94 -9.06
C SER A 168 -6.72 20.42 -8.91
N THR A 169 -6.02 19.77 -9.85
CA THR A 169 -5.69 18.33 -9.78
C THR A 169 -4.86 17.96 -8.56
N ALA A 170 -4.12 18.90 -7.98
CA ALA A 170 -3.28 18.67 -6.82
C ALA A 170 -4.08 18.38 -5.54
N SER A 171 -5.37 18.76 -5.51
CA SER A 171 -6.19 18.74 -4.30
C SER A 171 -7.04 17.49 -4.09
N VAL A 172 -7.26 16.65 -5.11
CA VAL A 172 -8.21 15.52 -4.98
C VAL A 172 -7.82 14.53 -3.89
N TRP A 173 -6.52 14.27 -3.78
CA TRP A 173 -5.95 13.32 -2.83
C TRP A 173 -5.79 13.88 -1.42
N SER A 174 -5.97 15.20 -1.25
CA SER A 174 -5.90 15.92 0.02
C SER A 174 -7.23 16.59 0.39
N ASP A 175 -8.29 16.38 -0.39
CA ASP A 175 -9.62 16.93 -0.12
C ASP A 175 -10.29 16.13 1.00
N GLU A 176 -10.40 16.76 2.18
CA GLU A 176 -11.06 16.16 3.34
C GLU A 176 -12.56 15.92 3.12
N ARG A 177 -13.24 16.70 2.27
CA ARG A 177 -14.66 16.49 1.96
C ARG A 177 -14.85 15.21 1.16
N LEU A 178 -13.98 14.98 0.17
CA LEU A 178 -13.96 13.72 -0.57
C LEU A 178 -13.60 12.58 0.38
N SER A 179 -12.55 12.74 1.18
CA SER A 179 -12.11 11.71 2.13
C SER A 179 -13.18 11.32 3.14
N ASN A 180 -13.95 12.29 3.67
CA ASN A 180 -15.00 12.04 4.66
C ASN A 180 -16.29 11.44 4.07
N ASN A 181 -16.56 11.67 2.79
CA ASN A 181 -17.75 11.16 2.12
C ASN A 181 -17.50 9.88 1.32
N CYS A 182 -16.25 9.48 1.14
CA CYS A 182 -15.87 8.33 0.33
C CYS A 182 -15.90 7.05 1.17
N THR A 183 -16.88 6.19 0.92
CA THR A 183 -16.91 4.84 1.50
C THR A 183 -16.16 3.87 0.58
N VAL A 184 -15.65 2.78 1.13
CA VAL A 184 -15.03 1.71 0.33
C VAL A 184 -16.03 1.10 -0.66
N GLU A 185 -17.33 1.02 -0.32
CA GLU A 185 -18.36 0.59 -1.27
C GLU A 185 -18.47 1.55 -2.47
N TYR A 186 -18.37 2.86 -2.23
CA TYR A 186 -18.33 3.85 -3.30
C TYR A 186 -17.08 3.68 -4.19
N LEU A 187 -15.90 3.44 -3.58
CA LEU A 187 -14.69 3.14 -4.33
C LEU A 187 -14.79 1.86 -5.15
N LEU A 188 -15.41 0.80 -4.62
CA LEU A 188 -15.66 -0.44 -5.34
C LEU A 188 -16.55 -0.20 -6.56
N LYS A 189 -17.62 0.59 -6.42
CA LYS A 189 -18.51 0.96 -7.53
C LYS A 189 -17.79 1.79 -8.61
N ILE A 190 -16.93 2.72 -8.21
CA ILE A 190 -16.09 3.47 -9.15
C ILE A 190 -15.14 2.54 -9.90
N ALA A 191 -14.47 1.65 -9.16
CA ALA A 191 -13.54 0.69 -9.74
C ALA A 191 -14.27 -0.23 -10.73
N GLU A 192 -15.37 -0.88 -10.34
CA GLU A 192 -16.18 -1.72 -11.23
C GLU A 192 -16.59 -0.97 -12.51
N LYS A 193 -17.10 0.27 -12.38
CA LYS A 193 -17.47 1.08 -13.54
C LYS A 193 -16.29 1.35 -14.47
N PHE A 194 -15.09 1.56 -13.92
CA PHE A 194 -13.88 1.76 -14.71
C PHE A 194 -13.45 0.47 -15.42
N PHE A 195 -13.44 -0.66 -14.72
CA PHE A 195 -13.11 -1.97 -15.29
C PHE A 195 -14.08 -2.38 -16.41
N LEU A 196 -15.38 -2.14 -16.21
CA LEU A 196 -16.40 -2.31 -17.26
C LEU A 196 -16.14 -1.41 -18.48
N LYS A 197 -15.76 -0.14 -18.27
CA LYS A 197 -15.46 0.80 -19.36
C LYS A 197 -14.31 0.30 -20.26
N ILE A 198 -13.31 -0.35 -19.68
CA ILE A 198 -12.19 -0.93 -20.43
C ILE A 198 -12.48 -2.35 -20.96
N GLY A 199 -13.73 -2.81 -20.85
CA GLY A 199 -14.19 -4.08 -21.41
C GLY A 199 -13.96 -5.32 -20.55
N LEU A 200 -13.72 -5.14 -19.24
CA LEU A 200 -13.61 -6.25 -18.28
C LEU A 200 -14.98 -6.59 -17.67
N LEU A 201 -14.99 -7.46 -16.66
CA LEU A 201 -16.20 -8.12 -16.19
C LEU A 201 -16.95 -7.26 -15.15
N PRO A 202 -18.28 -7.38 -15.02
CA PRO A 202 -18.97 -6.86 -13.84
C PRO A 202 -18.62 -7.72 -12.62
N MET A 203 -18.59 -7.13 -11.42
CA MET A 203 -18.46 -7.93 -10.19
C MET A 203 -19.71 -8.80 -10.00
N THR A 204 -19.54 -10.01 -9.46
CA THR A 204 -20.66 -10.95 -9.28
C THR A 204 -21.60 -10.51 -8.15
N ALA A 205 -22.86 -10.97 -8.18
CA ALA A 205 -23.78 -10.72 -7.06
C ALA A 205 -23.24 -11.28 -5.73
N GLN A 206 -22.56 -12.43 -5.81
CA GLN A 206 -21.90 -13.08 -4.67
C GLN A 206 -20.75 -12.25 -4.13
N PHE A 207 -19.99 -11.57 -4.99
CA PHE A 207 -18.95 -10.63 -4.56
C PHE A 207 -19.53 -9.52 -3.67
N TRP A 208 -20.61 -8.88 -4.12
CA TRP A 208 -21.27 -7.83 -3.33
C TRP A 208 -21.89 -8.34 -2.02
N ASN A 209 -22.41 -9.56 -2.01
CA ASN A 209 -23.04 -10.14 -0.82
C ASN A 209 -22.02 -10.68 0.21
N SER A 210 -20.84 -11.13 -0.26
CA SER A 210 -19.84 -11.80 0.59
C SER A 210 -18.69 -10.89 1.02
N SER A 211 -18.51 -9.74 0.34
CA SER A 211 -17.45 -8.79 0.66
C SER A 211 -17.73 -8.06 1.98
N ILE A 212 -16.69 -7.92 2.80
CA ILE A 212 -16.79 -7.28 4.11
C ILE A 212 -16.10 -5.93 4.04
N VAL A 213 -16.91 -4.89 3.99
CA VAL A 213 -16.45 -3.52 3.98
C VAL A 213 -16.83 -2.86 5.30
N ARG A 214 -15.84 -2.44 6.09
CA ARG A 214 -16.07 -1.75 7.36
C ARG A 214 -15.78 -0.27 7.23
N ASP A 215 -16.71 0.55 7.73
CA ASP A 215 -16.50 2.00 7.82
C ASP A 215 -15.85 2.34 9.17
N LYS A 216 -15.08 3.43 9.20
CA LYS A 216 -14.47 4.00 10.40
C LYS A 216 -15.48 4.20 11.54
N ARG A 217 -16.75 4.42 11.18
CA ARG A 217 -17.88 4.69 12.09
C ARG A 217 -18.40 3.46 12.85
N ASP A 218 -18.03 2.25 12.46
CA ASP A 218 -18.68 1.03 12.96
C ASP A 218 -18.18 0.56 14.34
N GLY A 219 -17.16 1.20 14.94
CA GLY A 219 -16.72 0.97 16.32
C GLY A 219 -16.28 -0.48 16.64
N HIS A 220 -16.10 -1.34 15.64
CA HIS A 220 -15.82 -2.78 15.75
C HIS A 220 -14.48 -3.18 15.14
N HIS A 221 -13.50 -2.28 15.19
CA HIS A 221 -12.15 -2.45 14.62
C HIS A 221 -11.36 -3.63 15.20
N ASN A 222 -11.74 -4.13 16.39
CA ASN A 222 -10.96 -5.15 17.12
C ASN A 222 -11.28 -6.61 16.78
N THR A 223 -12.21 -6.89 15.86
CA THR A 223 -12.65 -8.27 15.56
C THR A 223 -12.20 -8.80 14.22
N MET A 224 -11.58 -7.96 13.39
CA MET A 224 -11.21 -8.28 12.02
C MET A 224 -9.88 -7.63 11.66
N GLU A 225 -9.01 -8.39 11.00
CA GLU A 225 -7.79 -7.84 10.43
C GLU A 225 -8.14 -6.92 9.25
N CYS A 226 -7.84 -5.63 9.43
CA CYS A 226 -8.25 -4.54 8.53
C CYS A 226 -7.46 -4.44 7.23
N GLN A 227 -6.33 -5.14 7.11
CA GLN A 227 -5.55 -5.17 5.88
C GLN A 227 -6.43 -5.64 4.72
N ALA A 228 -6.43 -4.86 3.64
CA ALA A 228 -7.18 -5.15 2.45
C ALA A 228 -6.75 -6.50 1.84
N GLU A 229 -7.72 -7.34 1.52
CA GLU A 229 -7.47 -8.68 0.95
C GLU A 229 -8.60 -9.02 -0.01
N SER A 230 -8.22 -9.56 -1.18
CA SER A 230 -9.15 -10.15 -2.14
C SER A 230 -8.92 -11.66 -2.20
N VAL A 231 -10.01 -12.42 -2.29
CA VAL A 231 -9.98 -13.89 -2.20
C VAL A 231 -10.79 -14.50 -3.33
N ASP A 232 -10.18 -15.48 -4.01
CA ASP A 232 -10.85 -16.45 -4.89
C ASP A 232 -11.08 -17.73 -4.07
N PHE A 233 -12.33 -18.20 -3.98
CA PHE A 233 -12.68 -19.44 -3.28
C PHE A 233 -12.52 -20.69 -4.17
N PHE A 234 -11.98 -20.52 -5.38
CA PHE A 234 -11.66 -21.55 -6.37
C PHE A 234 -12.86 -22.36 -6.91
N ASN A 235 -14.08 -21.94 -6.58
CA ASN A 235 -15.32 -22.58 -7.04
C ASN A 235 -15.97 -21.90 -8.26
N ARG A 236 -15.32 -20.85 -8.82
CA ARG A 236 -15.78 -20.06 -9.98
C ARG A 236 -17.02 -19.19 -9.74
N ILE A 237 -17.48 -19.09 -8.50
CA ILE A 237 -18.72 -18.39 -8.14
C ILE A 237 -18.41 -17.33 -7.09
N ASP A 238 -17.73 -17.75 -6.02
CA ASP A 238 -17.47 -16.93 -4.86
C ASP A 238 -16.12 -16.25 -4.96
N TYR A 239 -16.19 -14.93 -4.96
CA TYR A 239 -15.07 -14.02 -4.83
C TYR A 239 -15.43 -13.06 -3.72
N ALA A 240 -14.47 -12.64 -2.91
CA ALA A 240 -14.73 -11.66 -1.86
C ALA A 240 -13.59 -10.67 -1.73
N PHE A 241 -13.95 -9.49 -1.25
CA PHE A 241 -13.03 -8.46 -0.84
C PHE A 241 -13.30 -8.11 0.62
N LYS A 242 -12.22 -7.89 1.37
CA LYS A 242 -12.30 -7.29 2.69
C LYS A 242 -11.41 -6.08 2.79
N SER A 243 -11.88 -5.02 3.44
CA SER A 243 -11.09 -3.84 3.77
C SER A 243 -11.79 -2.98 4.83
N CYS A 244 -10.98 -2.27 5.62
CA CYS A 244 -11.45 -1.19 6.49
C CYS A 244 -11.17 0.16 5.82
N CYS A 245 -12.18 1.04 5.77
CA CYS A 245 -12.00 2.38 5.24
C CYS A 245 -11.05 3.18 6.12
N GLY A 246 -10.02 3.78 5.53
CA GLY A 246 -9.16 4.74 6.20
C GLY A 246 -9.64 6.18 6.01
N THR A 247 -8.81 7.11 6.44
CA THR A 247 -9.01 8.56 6.21
C THR A 247 -8.14 9.13 5.10
N TYR A 248 -7.39 8.29 4.38
CA TYR A 248 -6.49 8.74 3.33
C TYR A 248 -6.96 8.22 1.96
N LEU A 249 -7.76 9.06 1.28
CA LEU A 249 -8.45 8.72 0.04
C LEU A 249 -7.54 8.15 -1.04
N ALA A 250 -6.33 8.69 -1.21
CA ALA A 250 -5.41 8.22 -2.25
C ALA A 250 -5.01 6.76 -2.05
N ARG A 251 -4.65 6.39 -0.82
CA ARG A 251 -4.33 5.00 -0.47
C ARG A 251 -5.54 4.11 -0.70
N ASP A 252 -6.70 4.48 -0.15
CA ASP A 252 -7.88 3.63 -0.21
C ASP A 252 -8.37 3.44 -1.66
N PHE A 253 -8.28 4.49 -2.49
CA PHE A 253 -8.55 4.42 -3.93
C PHE A 253 -7.59 3.44 -4.62
N LEU A 254 -6.28 3.63 -4.46
CA LEU A 254 -5.25 2.80 -5.08
C LEU A 254 -5.40 1.33 -4.66
N THR A 255 -5.56 1.07 -3.36
CA THR A 255 -5.76 -0.26 -2.79
C THR A 255 -7.05 -0.90 -3.34
N THR A 256 -8.16 -0.17 -3.37
CA THR A 256 -9.43 -0.70 -3.91
C THR A 256 -9.29 -1.10 -5.38
N PHE A 257 -8.71 -0.23 -6.22
CA PHE A 257 -8.48 -0.54 -7.63
C PHE A 257 -7.55 -1.73 -7.83
N GLN A 258 -6.51 -1.86 -7.01
CA GLN A 258 -5.61 -3.01 -7.04
C GLN A 258 -6.35 -4.32 -6.71
N HIS A 259 -7.17 -4.34 -5.66
CA HIS A 259 -7.89 -5.54 -5.26
C HIS A 259 -9.04 -5.91 -6.19
N VAL A 260 -9.75 -4.93 -6.77
CA VAL A 260 -10.72 -5.21 -7.83
C VAL A 260 -10.01 -5.82 -9.05
N GLY A 261 -8.83 -5.30 -9.42
CA GLY A 261 -8.00 -5.91 -10.47
C GLY A 261 -7.60 -7.37 -10.15
N GLN A 262 -7.31 -7.69 -8.88
CA GLN A 262 -7.04 -9.07 -8.46
C GLN A 262 -8.27 -9.97 -8.64
N VAL A 263 -9.47 -9.47 -8.31
CA VAL A 263 -10.74 -10.19 -8.50
C VAL A 263 -11.03 -10.40 -9.98
N GLU A 264 -10.84 -9.37 -10.82
CA GLU A 264 -10.96 -9.47 -12.28
C GLU A 264 -10.05 -10.57 -12.85
N CYS A 265 -8.76 -10.57 -12.47
CA CYS A 265 -7.83 -11.61 -12.90
C CYS A 265 -8.30 -13.01 -12.45
N ALA A 266 -8.83 -13.14 -11.24
CA ALA A 266 -9.35 -14.41 -10.74
C ALA A 266 -10.60 -14.88 -11.51
N MET A 267 -11.50 -13.96 -11.85
CA MET A 267 -12.69 -14.24 -12.67
C MET A 267 -12.32 -14.62 -14.11
N ILE A 268 -11.40 -13.90 -14.74
CA ILE A 268 -10.91 -14.20 -16.10
C ILE A 268 -10.24 -15.58 -16.14
N CYS A 269 -9.48 -15.93 -15.10
CA CYS A 269 -8.79 -17.22 -15.02
C CYS A 269 -9.65 -18.36 -14.48
N ALA A 270 -10.95 -18.14 -14.19
CA ALA A 270 -11.81 -19.10 -13.50
C ALA A 270 -11.97 -20.45 -14.22
N ASP A 271 -11.80 -20.51 -15.55
CA ASP A 271 -11.89 -21.77 -16.29
C ASP A 271 -10.57 -22.52 -16.41
N GLN A 272 -9.46 -21.91 -16.00
CA GLN A 272 -8.17 -22.60 -15.95
C GLN A 272 -8.20 -23.72 -14.90
N ARG A 273 -7.27 -24.67 -15.03
CA ARG A 273 -7.01 -25.69 -13.99
C ARG A 273 -6.51 -24.98 -12.73
N LEU A 274 -6.81 -25.51 -11.54
CA LEU A 274 -6.48 -24.89 -10.25
C LEU A 274 -5.03 -24.39 -10.17
N LYS A 275 -4.06 -25.22 -10.58
CA LYS A 275 -2.63 -24.87 -10.61
C LYS A 275 -2.28 -23.66 -11.49
N PHE A 276 -3.11 -23.32 -12.47
CA PHE A 276 -2.93 -22.20 -13.38
C PHE A 276 -3.80 -20.98 -13.03
N ARG A 277 -4.63 -21.07 -11.98
CA ARG A 277 -5.37 -19.92 -11.44
C ARG A 277 -4.57 -19.15 -10.40
N GLU A 278 -3.71 -19.85 -9.68
CA GLU A 278 -2.81 -19.23 -8.71
C GLU A 278 -1.93 -18.19 -9.40
N ASP A 279 -1.58 -17.15 -8.65
CA ASP A 279 -0.56 -16.22 -9.08
C ASP A 279 0.76 -16.97 -9.27
N ASP A 280 1.40 -16.78 -10.42
CA ASP A 280 2.69 -17.41 -10.73
C ASP A 280 3.83 -16.80 -9.89
N LYS A 281 3.51 -15.76 -9.10
CA LYS A 281 4.42 -15.03 -8.19
C LYS A 281 5.61 -14.42 -8.93
N SER A 282 5.48 -14.25 -10.24
CA SER A 282 6.46 -13.55 -11.08
C SER A 282 6.29 -12.03 -11.01
N GLY A 283 5.18 -11.55 -10.42
CA GLY A 283 4.79 -10.15 -10.40
C GLY A 283 4.10 -9.67 -11.68
N LEU A 284 3.88 -10.55 -12.67
CA LEU A 284 3.20 -10.18 -13.93
C LEU A 284 1.76 -9.73 -13.69
N ARG A 285 1.02 -10.45 -12.84
CA ARG A 285 -0.36 -10.11 -12.48
C ARG A 285 -0.41 -8.73 -11.82
N GLU A 286 0.46 -8.50 -10.85
CA GLU A 286 0.60 -7.22 -10.16
C GLU A 286 0.98 -6.11 -11.14
N ALA A 287 1.86 -6.38 -12.12
CA ALA A 287 2.24 -5.40 -13.14
C ALA A 287 1.06 -5.00 -14.03
N ILE A 288 0.26 -5.97 -14.50
CA ILE A 288 -0.94 -5.70 -15.31
C ILE A 288 -1.95 -4.86 -14.50
N ILE A 289 -2.22 -5.25 -13.26
CA ILE A 289 -3.14 -4.54 -12.38
C ILE A 289 -2.64 -3.11 -12.12
N ASN A 290 -1.35 -2.95 -11.82
CA ASN A 290 -0.77 -1.63 -11.56
C ASN A 290 -0.76 -0.73 -12.80
N MET A 291 -0.68 -1.28 -14.01
CA MET A 291 -0.87 -0.53 -15.25
C MET A 291 -2.29 0.04 -15.37
N VAL A 292 -3.30 -0.77 -15.03
CA VAL A 292 -4.71 -0.34 -15.01
C VAL A 292 -4.92 0.74 -13.95
N VAL A 293 -4.39 0.54 -12.74
CA VAL A 293 -4.44 1.53 -11.64
C VAL A 293 -3.78 2.84 -12.04
N LEU A 294 -2.61 2.81 -12.67
CA LEU A 294 -1.92 4.01 -13.15
C LEU A 294 -2.79 4.79 -14.14
N THR A 295 -3.47 4.08 -15.04
CA THR A 295 -4.42 4.67 -16.00
C THR A 295 -5.61 5.31 -15.28
N ALA A 296 -6.18 4.62 -14.30
CA ALA A 296 -7.31 5.13 -13.50
C ALA A 296 -6.97 6.42 -12.72
N THR A 297 -5.71 6.57 -12.30
CA THR A 297 -5.24 7.76 -11.59
C THR A 297 -4.87 8.94 -12.50
N ALA A 298 -4.89 8.76 -13.82
CA ALA A 298 -4.58 9.84 -14.75
C ALA A 298 -5.61 10.98 -14.62
N PRO A 299 -5.20 12.27 -14.69
CA PRO A 299 -6.12 13.40 -14.54
C PRO A 299 -7.35 13.33 -15.46
N LEU A 300 -7.19 12.85 -16.69
CA LEU A 300 -8.31 12.67 -17.61
C LEU A 300 -9.36 11.68 -17.07
N GLN A 301 -8.92 10.54 -16.53
CA GLN A 301 -9.83 9.54 -15.96
C GLN A 301 -10.49 10.04 -14.68
N LEU A 302 -9.75 10.76 -13.83
CA LEU A 302 -10.31 11.37 -12.62
C LEU A 302 -11.40 12.42 -12.94
N ARG A 303 -11.27 13.18 -14.05
CA ARG A 303 -12.33 14.07 -14.55
C ARG A 303 -13.57 13.29 -14.98
N GLU A 304 -13.38 12.22 -15.76
CA GLU A 304 -14.49 11.37 -16.22
C GLU A 304 -15.22 10.65 -15.07
N MET A 305 -14.50 10.36 -13.97
CA MET A 305 -15.09 9.83 -12.73
C MET A 305 -15.77 10.91 -11.87
N GLY A 306 -15.65 12.19 -12.23
CA GLY A 306 -16.18 13.32 -11.45
C GLY A 306 -15.43 13.59 -10.15
N LEU A 307 -14.21 13.06 -9.98
CA LEU A 307 -13.40 13.24 -8.78
C LEU A 307 -12.67 14.59 -8.77
N ILE A 308 -12.38 15.15 -9.94
CA ILE A 308 -11.82 16.49 -10.08
C ILE A 308 -12.67 17.35 -11.00
N ARG A 309 -12.65 18.67 -10.75
CA ARG A 309 -13.39 19.64 -11.56
C ARG A 309 -12.90 19.62 -13.00
N GLU A 310 -13.85 19.76 -13.92
CA GLU A 310 -13.54 20.06 -15.30
C GLU A 310 -12.85 21.41 -15.38
N ALA A 311 -11.66 21.42 -15.96
CA ALA A 311 -10.95 22.62 -16.38
C ALA A 311 -10.75 22.53 -17.90
N PRO A 312 -10.71 23.65 -18.64
CA PRO A 312 -10.42 23.63 -20.06
C PRO A 312 -9.10 22.89 -20.29
N PHE A 313 -9.18 21.69 -20.86
CA PHE A 313 -8.01 20.90 -21.19
C PHE A 313 -7.51 21.34 -22.57
N GLU A 314 -6.46 22.14 -22.56
CA GLU A 314 -5.74 22.51 -23.78
C GLU A 314 -4.41 21.77 -23.83
N ARG A 315 -4.23 20.94 -24.87
CA ARG A 315 -2.99 20.21 -25.12
C ARG A 315 -1.85 21.20 -25.37
N GLY A 316 -0.71 20.99 -24.72
CA GLY A 316 0.46 21.87 -24.74
C GLY A 316 0.37 23.07 -23.81
N SER A 317 -0.70 23.22 -23.02
CA SER A 317 -0.86 24.36 -22.13
C SER A 317 0.08 24.30 -20.92
N SER A 318 0.37 25.47 -20.33
CA SER A 318 1.10 25.54 -19.05
C SER A 318 0.36 24.80 -17.92
N LEU A 319 -0.97 24.73 -18.00
CA LEU A 319 -1.79 23.99 -17.04
C LEU A 319 -1.51 22.48 -17.17
N GLU A 320 -1.58 21.92 -18.37
CA GLU A 320 -1.29 20.50 -18.60
C GLU A 320 0.12 20.11 -18.12
N ALA A 321 1.14 20.93 -18.43
CA ALA A 321 2.50 20.66 -17.99
C ALA A 321 2.64 20.60 -16.45
N LYS A 322 1.94 21.50 -15.74
CA LYS A 322 1.95 21.54 -14.27
C LYS A 322 1.14 20.39 -13.66
N GLU A 323 -0.02 20.07 -14.24
CA GLU A 323 -0.83 18.90 -13.87
C GLU A 323 -0.05 17.60 -14.07
N GLY A 324 0.62 17.47 -15.21
CA GLY A 324 1.49 16.35 -15.55
C GLY A 324 2.64 16.20 -14.55
N LEU A 325 3.32 17.29 -14.17
CA LEU A 325 4.39 17.20 -13.18
C LEU A 325 3.87 16.78 -11.80
N ASN A 326 2.74 17.32 -11.35
CA ASN A 326 2.11 16.90 -10.09
C ASN A 326 1.69 15.42 -10.12
N PHE A 327 1.18 14.93 -11.25
CA PHE A 327 0.83 13.51 -11.44
C PHE A 327 2.06 12.59 -11.43
N LEU A 328 3.12 12.98 -12.14
CA LEU A 328 4.39 12.24 -12.14
C LEU A 328 5.00 12.20 -10.74
N TYR A 329 4.95 13.32 -10.01
CA TYR A 329 5.43 13.39 -8.64
C TYR A 329 4.60 12.51 -7.68
N PHE A 330 3.26 12.54 -7.79
CA PHE A 330 2.37 11.63 -7.08
C PHE A 330 2.74 10.16 -7.33
N THR A 331 2.92 9.81 -8.61
CA THR A 331 3.30 8.45 -9.03
C THR A 331 4.67 8.07 -8.48
N ALA A 332 5.63 8.98 -8.49
CA ALA A 332 6.97 8.73 -7.96
C ALA A 332 6.95 8.46 -6.44
N LEU A 333 6.19 9.24 -5.66
CA LEU A 333 6.01 9.04 -4.21
C LEU A 333 5.45 7.67 -3.84
N GLN A 334 4.69 7.04 -4.74
CA GLN A 334 4.16 5.71 -4.54
C GLN A 334 5.09 4.62 -5.10
N LYS A 335 5.47 4.75 -6.39
CA LYS A 335 6.13 3.66 -7.13
C LYS A 335 7.63 3.71 -6.95
N LEU A 336 8.26 4.85 -7.22
CA LEU A 336 9.72 4.99 -7.16
C LEU A 336 10.23 4.89 -5.71
N ALA A 337 9.50 5.46 -4.75
CA ALA A 337 9.82 5.33 -3.32
C ALA A 337 9.77 3.87 -2.81
N SER A 338 8.86 3.05 -3.34
CA SER A 338 8.68 1.67 -2.90
C SER A 338 9.76 0.70 -3.40
N LEU A 339 10.44 1.02 -4.50
CA LEU A 339 11.44 0.14 -5.12
C LEU A 339 12.63 -0.20 -4.21
N PRO A 340 13.34 0.76 -3.58
CA PRO A 340 14.43 0.42 -2.66
C PRO A 340 13.95 -0.36 -1.45
N PHE A 341 12.74 -0.06 -0.95
CA PHE A 341 12.15 -0.78 0.16
C PHE A 341 11.90 -2.25 -0.21
N ALA A 342 11.24 -2.50 -1.35
CA ALA A 342 10.97 -3.85 -1.84
C ALA A 342 12.27 -4.62 -2.15
N TYR A 343 13.25 -3.96 -2.77
CA TYR A 343 14.55 -4.58 -3.07
C TYR A 343 15.29 -4.97 -1.79
N ALA A 344 15.31 -4.09 -0.79
CA ALA A 344 15.94 -4.39 0.50
C ALA A 344 15.20 -5.51 1.27
N ALA A 345 13.87 -5.52 1.24
CA ALA A 345 13.06 -6.49 1.97
C ALA A 345 13.28 -7.95 1.55
N ASP A 346 13.56 -8.20 0.26
CA ASP A 346 13.89 -9.55 -0.23
C ASP A 346 15.40 -9.85 -0.19
N LEU A 347 16.24 -8.82 -0.09
CA LEU A 347 17.70 -8.96 0.03
C LEU A 347 18.12 -9.42 1.44
N TYR A 348 17.41 -8.99 2.48
CA TYR A 348 17.70 -9.26 3.89
C TYR A 348 16.67 -10.19 4.53
#